data_AF-A0A2W6C927-F1
#
_entry.id   AF-A0A2W6C927-F1
#
_cell.length_a   1.000
_cell.length_b   1.000
_cell.length_c   1.000
_cell.angle_alpha   90.00
_cell.angle_beta   90.00
_cell.angle_gamma   90.00
#
_symmetry.space_group_name_H-M   'P 1'
#
loop_
_entity.id
_entity.type
_entity.pdbx_description
1 polymer ?
#
loop_
_entity_poly.entity_id
_entity_poly.type
_entity_poly.pdbx_seq_one_letter_code
_entity_poly.pdbx_strand_id
1 'polypeptide(L)'
;LRQSDFVTLHLPAMPETERIINAAKLALMKPSAFLINTGRGNLVDEDAVYAAVKSGEIAGAGIDAWTTEPMTDPRWAELDNVVLTPHSAANTHGVWAASAALAADIVVQAMRGEQPTQLLNPEVWAGAP
;
A
#
# COMPACT_ATOMS: atom_id res chain seq x y z
N LEU A 1 4.86 13.75 -10.78
CA LEU A 1 3.44 13.96 -11.11
C LEU A 1 3.28 14.51 -12.53
N ARG A 2 3.54 15.80 -12.80
CA ARG A 2 3.31 16.43 -14.13
C ARG A 2 4.01 15.80 -15.34
N GLN A 3 5.09 15.06 -15.12
CA GLN A 3 5.91 14.48 -16.18
C GLN A 3 5.74 12.96 -16.31
N SER A 4 5.01 12.32 -15.40
CA SER A 4 4.91 10.87 -15.29
C SER A 4 3.65 10.37 -15.98
N ASP A 5 3.77 9.29 -16.75
CA ASP A 5 2.62 8.56 -17.31
C ASP A 5 2.12 7.46 -16.36
N PHE A 6 2.99 7.01 -15.44
CA PHE A 6 2.63 6.11 -14.36
C PHE A 6 3.18 6.64 -13.05
N VAL A 7 2.35 6.66 -12.01
CA VAL A 7 2.73 7.03 -10.65
C VAL A 7 2.44 5.83 -9.76
N THR A 8 3.46 5.27 -9.12
CA THR A 8 3.30 4.12 -8.23
C THR A 8 3.67 4.45 -6.78
N LEU A 9 2.92 3.93 -5.82
CA LEU A 9 3.05 4.20 -4.40
C LEU A 9 3.61 2.99 -3.65
N HIS A 10 4.75 3.19 -2.98
CA HIS A 10 5.46 2.18 -2.19
C HIS A 10 5.90 2.71 -0.81
N LEU A 11 5.31 3.83 -0.36
CA LEU A 11 5.64 4.44 0.91
C LEU A 11 5.00 3.67 2.08
N PRO A 12 5.63 3.63 3.27
CA PRO A 12 4.97 3.18 4.47
C PRO A 12 3.83 4.14 4.85
N ALA A 13 2.82 3.64 5.58
CA ALA A 13 1.80 4.50 6.18
C ALA A 13 2.34 5.17 7.44
N MET A 14 2.64 6.46 7.30
CA MET A 14 3.10 7.36 8.35
C MET A 14 2.25 8.65 8.33
N PRO A 15 2.16 9.42 9.43
CA PRO A 15 1.44 10.69 9.46
C PRO A 15 1.82 11.66 8.33
N GLU A 16 3.09 11.69 7.93
CA GLU A 16 3.61 12.56 6.87
C GLU A 16 3.22 12.09 5.46
N THR A 17 2.80 10.84 5.33
CA THR A 17 2.41 10.21 4.05
C THR A 17 0.89 10.04 3.92
N GLU A 18 0.13 10.40 4.95
CA GLU A 18 -1.32 10.30 4.95
C GLU A 18 -1.91 11.19 3.85
N ARG A 19 -2.69 10.56 2.96
CA ARG A 19 -3.33 11.20 1.79
C ARG A 19 -2.35 12.04 0.98
N ILE A 20 -1.10 11.56 0.87
CA ILE A 20 -0.07 12.23 0.07
C ILE A 20 -0.50 12.37 -1.39
N ILE A 21 -1.34 11.46 -1.90
CA ILE A 21 -2.10 11.63 -3.14
C ILE A 21 -3.53 12.03 -2.81
N ASN A 22 -3.81 13.34 -2.91
CA ASN A 22 -5.13 13.93 -2.76
C ASN A 22 -5.58 14.59 -4.08
N ALA A 23 -6.78 15.18 -4.11
CA ALA A 23 -7.33 15.86 -5.29
C ALA A 23 -6.35 16.87 -5.91
N ALA A 24 -5.67 17.68 -5.09
CA ALA A 24 -4.71 18.67 -5.59
C ALA A 24 -3.47 18.02 -6.24
N LYS A 25 -3.07 16.81 -5.83
CA LYS A 25 -1.98 16.06 -6.47
C LYS A 25 -2.43 15.34 -7.73
N LEU A 26 -3.64 14.81 -7.74
CA LEU A 26 -4.26 14.18 -8.91
C LEU A 26 -4.37 15.20 -10.06
N ALA A 27 -4.75 16.45 -9.77
CA ALA A 27 -4.81 17.54 -10.74
C ALA A 27 -3.45 17.93 -11.35
N LEU A 28 -2.34 17.47 -10.76
CA LEU A 28 -1.00 17.67 -11.32
C LEU A 28 -0.57 16.52 -12.22
N MET A 29 -1.31 15.41 -12.28
CA MET A 29 -1.00 14.30 -13.17
C MET A 29 -1.41 14.62 -14.60
N LYS A 30 -0.87 13.88 -15.56
CA LYS A 30 -1.33 14.00 -16.94
C LYS A 30 -2.72 13.35 -17.04
N PRO A 31 -3.60 13.84 -17.92
CA PRO A 31 -4.86 13.14 -18.25
C PRO A 31 -4.65 11.73 -18.78
N SER A 32 -3.48 11.45 -19.37
CA SER A 32 -3.09 10.12 -19.85
C SER A 32 -2.46 9.22 -18.78
N ALA A 33 -2.26 9.71 -17.55
CA ALA A 33 -1.49 8.99 -16.54
C ALA A 33 -2.33 8.00 -15.74
N PHE A 34 -1.69 6.95 -15.24
CA PHE A 34 -2.27 5.98 -14.31
C PHE A 34 -1.65 6.09 -12.92
N LEU A 35 -2.50 5.97 -11.90
CA LEU A 35 -2.07 5.82 -10.50
C LEU A 35 -2.05 4.34 -10.11
N ILE A 36 -0.99 3.86 -9.46
CA ILE A 36 -0.88 2.49 -8.96
C ILE A 36 -0.59 2.52 -7.45
N ASN A 37 -1.49 1.99 -6.63
CA ASN A 37 -1.29 1.86 -5.19
C ASN A 37 -1.20 0.39 -4.77
N THR A 38 0.03 -0.08 -4.55
CA THR A 38 0.32 -1.39 -3.91
C THR A 38 0.96 -1.20 -2.53
N GLY A 39 0.87 0.01 -1.97
CA GLY A 39 1.47 0.38 -0.70
C GLY A 39 0.47 0.22 0.43
N ARG A 40 -0.22 1.32 0.75
CA ARG A 40 -1.21 1.40 1.83
C ARG A 40 -2.38 2.26 1.36
N GLY A 41 -3.61 1.94 1.76
CA GLY A 41 -4.80 2.72 1.36
C GLY A 41 -4.73 4.18 1.82
N ASN A 42 -4.21 4.40 3.02
CA ASN A 42 -4.00 5.70 3.64
C ASN A 42 -3.04 6.63 2.88
N LEU A 43 -2.32 6.17 1.85
CA LEU A 43 -1.52 7.04 0.98
C LEU A 43 -2.37 7.87 0.02
N VAL A 44 -3.60 7.42 -0.26
CA VAL A 44 -4.51 8.05 -1.21
C VAL A 44 -5.76 8.56 -0.51
N ASP A 45 -6.32 9.65 -1.04
CA ASP A 45 -7.72 9.99 -0.81
C ASP A 45 -8.56 9.21 -1.84
N GLU A 46 -9.18 8.11 -1.41
CA GLU A 46 -9.94 7.21 -2.28
C GLU A 46 -11.11 7.89 -2.99
N ASP A 47 -11.77 8.85 -2.33
CA ASP A 47 -12.86 9.62 -2.92
C ASP A 47 -12.32 10.52 -4.04
N ALA A 48 -11.17 11.16 -3.81
CA ALA A 48 -10.51 11.96 -4.82
C ALA A 48 -10.02 11.12 -6.01
N VAL A 49 -9.45 9.93 -5.76
CA VAL A 49 -9.04 9.01 -6.83
C VAL A 49 -10.24 8.56 -7.65
N TYR A 50 -11.33 8.14 -6.99
CA TYR A 50 -12.56 7.76 -7.68
C TYR A 50 -13.08 8.90 -8.57
N ALA A 51 -13.17 10.12 -8.02
CA ALA A 51 -13.63 11.29 -8.76
C ALA A 51 -12.73 11.62 -9.95
N ALA A 52 -11.41 11.59 -9.79
CA ALA A 52 -10.44 11.87 -10.85
C ALA A 52 -10.49 10.84 -11.98
N VAL A 53 -10.68 9.56 -11.65
CA VAL A 53 -10.85 8.50 -12.66
C VAL A 53 -12.20 8.64 -13.37
N LYS A 54 -13.28 8.85 -12.62
CA LYS A 54 -14.65 9.01 -13.17
C LYS A 54 -14.78 10.22 -14.09
N SER A 55 -14.09 11.32 -13.79
CA SER A 55 -14.12 12.55 -14.59
C SER A 55 -13.15 12.53 -15.79
N GLY A 56 -12.24 11.55 -15.85
CA GLY A 56 -11.16 11.51 -16.84
C GLY A 56 -10.02 12.50 -16.56
N GLU A 57 -9.90 13.02 -15.34
CA GLU A 57 -8.76 13.83 -14.90
C GLU A 57 -7.45 13.05 -14.94
N ILE A 58 -7.53 11.73 -14.70
CA ILE A 58 -6.47 10.76 -14.97
C ILE A 58 -7.03 9.57 -15.77
N ALA A 59 -6.17 8.84 -16.46
CA ALA A 59 -6.58 7.78 -17.38
C ALA A 59 -7.14 6.54 -16.66
N GLY A 60 -6.73 6.30 -15.42
CA GLY A 60 -7.18 5.15 -14.64
C GLY A 60 -6.37 4.92 -13.38
N ALA A 61 -6.72 3.86 -12.63
CA ALA A 61 -6.03 3.49 -11.41
C ALA A 61 -5.93 1.97 -11.19
N GLY A 62 -4.82 1.52 -10.62
CA GLY A 62 -4.65 0.19 -10.05
C GLY A 62 -4.57 0.29 -8.53
N ILE A 63 -5.45 -0.38 -7.79
CA ILE A 63 -5.51 -0.29 -6.32
C ILE A 63 -5.53 -1.68 -5.71
N ASP A 64 -4.50 -1.98 -4.91
CA ASP A 64 -4.39 -3.22 -4.14
C ASP A 64 -4.62 -2.99 -2.64
N ALA A 65 -4.15 -1.87 -2.09
CA ALA A 65 -4.26 -1.54 -0.67
C ALA A 65 -5.36 -0.49 -0.43
N TRP A 66 -6.20 -0.72 0.58
CA TRP A 66 -7.40 0.07 0.86
C TRP A 66 -7.39 0.62 2.28
N THR A 67 -8.10 1.73 2.50
CA THR A 67 -8.17 2.39 3.81
C THR A 67 -8.96 1.53 4.79
N THR A 68 -10.03 0.93 4.30
CA THR A 68 -10.81 -0.08 5.03
C THR A 68 -10.74 -1.39 4.24
N GLU A 69 -10.31 -2.45 4.91
CA GLU A 69 -10.17 -3.78 4.31
C GLU A 69 -11.08 -4.79 5.03
N PRO A 70 -11.88 -5.60 4.31
CA PRO A 70 -11.97 -5.66 2.84
C PRO A 70 -12.70 -4.43 2.24
N MET A 71 -12.34 -4.09 1.00
CA MET A 71 -13.07 -3.06 0.26
C MET A 71 -14.44 -3.58 -0.20
N THR A 72 -15.50 -2.83 0.13
CA THR A 72 -16.90 -3.19 -0.14
C THR A 72 -17.67 -2.12 -0.91
N ASP A 73 -17.02 -1.01 -1.27
CA ASP A 73 -17.67 0.10 -1.97
C ASP A 73 -17.96 -0.26 -3.43
N PRO A 74 -19.25 -0.40 -3.82
CA PRO A 74 -19.61 -0.85 -5.15
C PRO A 74 -19.34 0.20 -6.23
N ARG A 75 -19.09 1.47 -5.87
CA ARG A 75 -18.91 2.56 -6.86
C ARG A 75 -17.79 2.26 -7.84
N TRP A 76 -16.75 1.54 -7.39
CA TRP A 76 -15.59 1.21 -8.21
C TRP A 76 -15.92 0.25 -9.35
N ALA A 77 -16.99 -0.53 -9.23
CA ALA A 77 -17.46 -1.41 -10.30
C ALA A 77 -18.10 -0.65 -11.47
N GLU A 78 -18.39 0.65 -11.31
CA GLU A 78 -18.90 1.51 -12.40
C GLU A 78 -17.78 1.98 -13.36
N LEU A 79 -16.51 1.79 -12.99
CA LEU A 79 -15.37 2.31 -13.73
C LEU A 79 -14.72 1.22 -14.58
N ASP A 80 -14.65 1.44 -15.90
CA ASP A 80 -14.02 0.49 -16.84
C ASP A 80 -12.49 0.60 -16.87
N ASN A 81 -11.93 1.67 -16.31
CA ASN A 81 -10.52 2.03 -16.35
C ASN A 81 -9.81 1.85 -14.99
N VAL A 82 -10.26 0.88 -14.19
CA VAL A 82 -9.61 0.51 -12.93
C VAL A 82 -9.27 -0.97 -12.86
N VAL A 83 -8.21 -1.30 -12.10
CA VAL A 83 -7.86 -2.67 -11.71
C VAL A 83 -7.79 -2.73 -10.20
N LEU A 84 -8.60 -3.60 -9.60
CA LEU A 84 -8.80 -3.66 -8.15
C LEU A 84 -8.42 -5.04 -7.65
N THR A 85 -7.62 -5.11 -6.60
CA THR A 85 -7.22 -6.37 -5.96
C THR A 85 -7.38 -6.31 -4.44
N PRO A 86 -7.64 -7.44 -3.77
CA PRO A 86 -7.95 -7.48 -2.34
C PRO A 86 -6.66 -7.60 -1.49
N HIS A 87 -5.79 -6.57 -1.53
CA HIS A 87 -4.51 -6.53 -0.81
C HIS A 87 -3.69 -7.81 -0.96
N SER A 88 -3.48 -8.20 -2.23
CA SER A 88 -2.88 -9.47 -2.60
C SER A 88 -1.54 -9.33 -3.32
N ALA A 89 -0.94 -8.13 -3.39
CA ALA A 89 0.35 -7.93 -4.06
C ALA A 89 1.48 -8.85 -3.53
N ALA A 90 1.43 -9.23 -2.25
CA ALA A 90 2.41 -10.13 -1.62
C ALA A 90 1.98 -11.62 -1.62
N ASN A 91 0.80 -11.98 -2.13
CA ASN A 91 0.21 -13.32 -1.99
C ASN A 91 0.77 -14.34 -2.99
N THR A 92 2.05 -14.69 -2.81
CA THR A 92 2.70 -15.80 -3.54
C THR A 92 3.12 -16.90 -2.59
N HIS A 93 3.15 -18.16 -3.06
CA HIS A 93 3.57 -19.31 -2.25
C HIS A 93 4.96 -19.12 -1.62
N GLY A 94 5.91 -18.56 -2.39
CA GLY A 94 7.28 -18.31 -1.91
C GLY A 94 7.34 -17.27 -0.81
N VAL A 95 6.61 -16.15 -0.95
CA VAL A 95 6.55 -15.10 0.07
C VAL A 95 5.89 -15.61 1.34
N TRP A 96 4.79 -16.35 1.23
CA TRP A 96 4.11 -16.93 2.40
C TRP A 96 5.01 -17.91 3.18
N ALA A 97 5.69 -18.83 2.47
CA ALA A 97 6.59 -19.77 3.11
C ALA A 97 7.78 -19.08 3.78
N ALA A 98 8.41 -18.10 3.10
CA ALA A 98 9.55 -17.35 3.64
C ALA A 98 9.15 -16.49 4.85
N SER A 99 8.03 -15.79 4.79
CA SER A 99 7.53 -14.96 5.89
C SER A 99 7.17 -15.79 7.13
N ALA A 100 6.56 -16.96 6.94
CA ALA A 100 6.26 -17.87 8.04
C ALA A 100 7.52 -18.42 8.71
N ALA A 101 8.53 -18.83 7.92
CA ALA A 101 9.81 -19.28 8.44
C ALA A 101 10.53 -18.17 9.22
N LEU A 102 10.60 -16.97 8.64
CA LEU A 102 11.22 -15.80 9.28
C LEU A 102 10.54 -15.43 10.60
N ALA A 103 9.20 -15.45 10.65
CA ALA A 103 8.46 -15.18 11.88
C ALA A 103 8.76 -16.22 12.97
N ALA A 104 8.84 -17.51 12.60
CA ALA A 104 9.21 -18.57 13.54
C ALA A 104 10.64 -18.40 14.07
N ASP A 105 11.60 -18.08 13.19
CA ASP A 105 13.00 -17.86 13.56
C ASP A 105 13.15 -16.68 14.54
N ILE A 106 12.44 -15.57 14.30
CA ILE A 106 12.42 -14.40 15.19
C ILE A 106 11.95 -14.78 16.61
N VAL A 107 10.89 -15.60 16.72
CA VAL A 107 10.38 -16.05 18.01
C VAL A 107 11.39 -16.98 18.71
N VAL A 108 12.00 -17.91 17.98
CA VAL A 108 13.00 -18.84 18.54
C VAL A 108 14.23 -18.09 19.05
N GLN A 109 14.74 -17.11 18.29
CA GLN A 109 15.85 -16.24 18.71
C GLN A 109 15.51 -15.53 20.03
N ALA A 110 14.33 -14.89 20.09
CA ALA A 110 13.88 -14.19 21.30
C ALA A 110 13.78 -15.13 22.52
N MET A 111 13.26 -16.35 22.33
CA MET A 111 13.16 -17.36 23.40
C MET A 111 14.53 -17.88 23.90
N ARG A 112 15.58 -17.76 23.09
CA ARG A 112 16.96 -18.11 23.48
C ARG A 112 17.73 -16.94 24.09
N GLY A 113 17.13 -15.76 24.18
CA GLY A 113 17.83 -14.53 24.57
C GLY A 113 18.76 -13.98 23.50
N GLU A 114 18.65 -14.47 22.27
CA GLU A 114 19.34 -13.92 21.11
C GLU A 114 18.54 -12.72 20.58
N GLN A 115 19.22 -11.63 20.28
CA GLN A 115 18.56 -10.45 19.70
C GLN A 115 17.99 -10.81 18.32
N PRO A 116 16.68 -10.61 18.06
CA PRO A 116 16.09 -10.97 16.79
C PRO A 116 16.67 -10.19 15.60
N THR A 117 16.93 -10.87 14.49
CA THR A 117 17.60 -10.28 13.30
C THR A 117 16.82 -9.17 12.59
N GLN A 118 15.49 -9.12 12.74
CA GLN A 118 14.63 -8.09 12.12
C GLN A 118 13.84 -7.27 13.15
N LEU A 119 14.45 -6.99 14.30
CA LEU A 119 13.83 -6.15 15.30
C LEU A 119 13.74 -4.70 14.81
N LEU A 120 12.52 -4.17 14.67
CA LEU A 120 12.30 -2.80 14.19
C LEU A 120 12.68 -1.72 15.21
N ASN A 121 12.57 -2.05 16.49
CA ASN A 121 12.80 -1.17 17.63
C ASN A 121 13.87 -1.76 18.57
N PRO A 122 15.15 -1.83 18.13
CA PRO A 122 16.21 -2.49 18.89
C PRO A 122 16.45 -1.87 20.28
N GLU A 123 16.09 -0.62 20.49
CA GLU A 123 16.18 0.09 21.77
C GLU A 123 15.31 -0.50 22.88
N VAL A 124 14.26 -1.27 22.54
CA VAL A 124 13.42 -1.93 23.55
C VAL A 124 13.94 -3.32 23.94
N TRP A 125 15.00 -3.80 23.27
CA TRP A 125 15.57 -5.11 23.56
C TRP A 125 16.37 -5.06 24.86
N ALA A 126 15.80 -5.61 25.93
CA ALA A 126 16.45 -5.75 27.22
C ALA A 126 17.31 -7.02 27.35
N GLY A 127 17.36 -7.87 26.31
CA GLY A 127 17.81 -9.26 26.42
C GLY A 127 16.72 -10.19 26.98
N ALA A 128 16.95 -11.49 26.98
CA ALA A 128 16.14 -12.37 27.82
C ALA A 128 16.41 -12.09 29.31
N PRO A 129 15.42 -12.29 30.21
CA PRO A 129 15.68 -12.35 31.65
C PRO A 129 16.74 -13.42 32.00
#